data_AF-A0A950KW40-F1
#
_entry.id   AF-A0A950KW40-F1
#
_cell.length_a   1.000
_cell.length_b   1.000
_cell.length_c   1.000
_cell.angle_alpha   90.00
_cell.angle_beta   90.00
_cell.angle_gamma   90.00
#
_symmetry.space_group_name_H-M   'P 1'
#
loop_
_entity.id
_entity.type
_entity.pdbx_description
1 polymer ?
#
loop_
_entity_poly.entity_id
_entity_poly.type
_entity_poly.pdbx_seq_one_letter_code
_entity_poly.pdbx_strand_id
1 'polypeptide(L)'
;MEQIASVDDPTRGGRPGLVEVLDALVEAVVIVSSDGRIELANRAARAWLGDDEACDLAGQTCESAVAQWLLSEEDGTAVGAERLLAGGPGGAAIRAVHSTTGELRWWRPACQPLREGTDEGGAARLLVLEDTTAVKEAEVRMRVLAESGRTLVESLDYEERLASVAHLAIPALADWCAVYLADESLNLGRVVTAHRNPAKQALAERTQSLQGDRLEPESDAAQVIRTGESILREEISSELLARRARTAQHLRLLRALGLRSAVVVPMRVPARTIGAMILATDESRRRLTVDDLELAEQLGRRAAVAIENARLHRQVADVAETLARSFVPPPELPEVPGWEVASLYRPIVSEQRIELGGDFLDLLEVGSCWFAVIGDIEGKGVLAATISGLMRHGTRLAVQQRPQPAAVLEQMDVALRDYPSVITSTMLCARLGKVDLTVASAGHPSPLVANLKGEARELRTEGPMLGAFSDAEWRDRTFQVETGELVLLYTDGITEALGGRNGLGRDRLRMMLSTEAGRRPAEVVQALGDALDGVLVRDDLAALVLRRR
;
A
#
# COMPACT_ATOMS: atom_id res chain seq x y z
N MET A 1 6.97 -63.50 -29.26
CA MET A 1 7.23 -63.32 -30.71
C MET A 1 6.55 -64.44 -31.49
N GLU A 2 5.25 -64.31 -31.82
CA GLU A 2 4.63 -64.92 -33.04
C GLU A 2 3.13 -64.63 -33.26
N GLN A 3 2.49 -63.67 -32.56
CA GLN A 3 1.10 -63.29 -32.87
C GLN A 3 0.82 -61.77 -32.89
N ILE A 4 1.79 -60.98 -33.35
CA ILE A 4 1.59 -59.57 -33.76
C ILE A 4 1.70 -59.42 -35.30
N ALA A 5 1.80 -60.54 -36.04
CA ALA A 5 2.04 -60.55 -37.49
C ALA A 5 0.82 -60.99 -38.32
N SER A 6 -0.40 -60.56 -37.97
CA SER A 6 -1.59 -60.81 -38.79
C SER A 6 -2.54 -59.61 -38.83
N VAL A 7 -2.01 -58.44 -39.18
CA VAL A 7 -2.80 -57.33 -39.71
C VAL A 7 -2.06 -56.76 -40.92
N ASP A 8 -1.84 -57.58 -41.94
CA ASP A 8 -1.37 -57.17 -43.26
C ASP A 8 -2.04 -58.05 -44.32
N ASP A 9 -3.33 -57.78 -44.58
CA ASP A 9 -3.98 -58.15 -45.84
C ASP A 9 -4.37 -56.85 -46.56
N PRO A 10 -3.64 -56.44 -47.62
CA PRO A 10 -3.85 -55.14 -48.28
C PRO A 10 -5.05 -55.14 -49.25
N THR A 11 -5.91 -56.16 -49.24
CA THR A 11 -6.93 -56.33 -50.29
C THR A 11 -8.37 -56.47 -49.77
N ARG A 12 -8.85 -55.51 -48.97
CA ARG A 12 -10.29 -55.16 -48.87
C ARG A 12 -10.52 -53.85 -48.09
N GLY A 13 -10.67 -52.73 -48.82
CA GLY A 13 -11.39 -51.54 -48.34
C GLY A 13 -10.75 -50.70 -47.23
N GLY A 14 -9.70 -49.93 -47.57
CA GLY A 14 -9.52 -48.53 -47.15
C GLY A 14 -9.61 -48.15 -45.67
N ARG A 15 -9.14 -49.01 -44.74
CA ARG A 15 -8.96 -48.61 -43.33
C ARG A 15 -7.46 -48.53 -42.99
N PRO A 16 -6.96 -47.39 -42.49
CA PRO A 16 -5.58 -47.26 -42.06
C PRO A 16 -5.24 -48.26 -40.95
N GLY A 17 -3.99 -48.72 -40.90
CA GLY A 17 -3.48 -49.60 -39.84
C GLY A 17 -3.53 -48.92 -38.47
N LEU A 18 -3.59 -49.69 -37.38
CA LEU A 18 -3.71 -49.13 -36.01
C LEU A 18 -2.61 -48.10 -35.70
N VAL A 19 -1.37 -48.36 -36.15
CA VAL A 19 -0.25 -47.43 -36.00
C VAL A 19 -0.49 -46.12 -36.76
N GLU A 20 -1.00 -46.18 -37.99
CA GLU A 20 -1.30 -44.98 -38.80
C GLU A 20 -2.41 -44.13 -38.19
N VAL A 21 -3.43 -44.77 -37.58
CA VAL A 21 -4.50 -44.06 -36.86
C VAL A 21 -3.94 -43.37 -35.62
N LEU A 22 -3.10 -44.05 -34.83
CA LEU A 22 -2.51 -43.48 -33.62
C LEU A 22 -1.49 -42.37 -33.93
N ASP A 23 -0.74 -42.48 -35.03
CA ASP A 23 0.21 -41.46 -35.49
C ASP A 23 -0.49 -40.18 -36.01
N ALA A 24 -1.79 -40.24 -36.33
CA ALA A 24 -2.58 -39.07 -36.69
C ALA A 24 -3.11 -38.29 -35.46
N LEU A 25 -3.01 -38.86 -34.25
CA LEU A 25 -3.41 -38.20 -33.02
C LEU A 25 -2.37 -37.16 -32.58
N VAL A 26 -2.85 -36.06 -32.01
CA VAL A 26 -1.99 -34.99 -31.48
C VAL A 26 -1.49 -35.36 -30.09
N GLU A 27 -2.28 -36.11 -29.34
CA GLU A 27 -1.93 -36.61 -28.01
C GLU A 27 -0.85 -37.68 -28.08
N ALA A 28 0.04 -37.71 -27.10
CA ALA A 28 1.01 -38.77 -26.95
C ALA A 28 0.30 -40.04 -26.46
N VAL A 29 0.34 -41.09 -27.28
CA VAL A 29 -0.31 -42.38 -26.99
C VAL A 29 0.74 -43.47 -26.86
N VAL A 30 0.70 -44.18 -25.74
CA VAL A 30 1.60 -45.28 -25.39
C VAL A 30 0.79 -46.50 -24.97
N ILE A 31 1.08 -47.67 -25.55
CA ILE A 31 0.55 -48.95 -25.09
C ILE A 31 1.62 -49.64 -24.26
N VAL A 32 1.26 -49.99 -23.03
CA VAL A 32 2.13 -50.63 -22.05
C VAL A 32 1.64 -52.05 -21.80
N SER A 33 2.51 -53.03 -21.97
CA SER A 33 2.25 -54.43 -21.67
C SER A 33 2.04 -54.67 -20.16
N SER A 34 1.60 -55.86 -19.79
CA SER A 34 1.40 -56.23 -18.38
C SER A 34 2.69 -56.35 -17.56
N ASP A 35 3.85 -56.53 -18.21
CA ASP A 35 5.17 -56.46 -17.57
C ASP A 35 5.73 -55.03 -17.49
N GLY A 36 4.95 -54.02 -17.87
CA GLY A 36 5.30 -52.60 -17.71
C GLY A 36 6.23 -52.04 -18.80
N ARG A 37 6.34 -52.72 -19.94
CA ARG A 37 7.15 -52.28 -21.09
C ARG A 37 6.28 -51.64 -22.17
N ILE A 38 6.85 -50.68 -22.88
CA ILE A 38 6.18 -50.00 -23.99
C ILE A 38 6.15 -50.94 -25.19
N GLU A 39 4.96 -51.32 -25.66
CA GLU A 39 4.78 -52.11 -26.89
C GLU A 39 4.64 -51.21 -28.12
N LEU A 40 4.01 -50.06 -27.94
CA LEU A 40 3.74 -49.11 -29.02
C LEU A 40 3.77 -47.68 -28.47
N ALA A 41 4.43 -46.79 -29.19
CA ALA A 41 4.38 -45.35 -28.97
C ALA A 41 4.10 -44.65 -30.31
N ASN A 42 3.10 -43.78 -30.34
CA ASN A 42 2.80 -43.00 -31.54
C ASN A 42 3.85 -41.91 -31.78
N ARG A 43 3.75 -41.19 -32.90
CA ARG A 43 4.65 -40.09 -33.27
C ARG A 43 4.73 -39.02 -32.18
N ALA A 44 3.59 -38.58 -31.65
CA ALA A 44 3.55 -37.58 -30.58
C ALA A 44 4.28 -38.06 -29.31
N ALA A 45 4.08 -39.32 -28.89
CA ALA A 45 4.78 -39.90 -27.75
C ALA A 45 6.30 -39.98 -27.96
N ARG A 46 6.77 -40.36 -29.16
CA ARG A 46 8.20 -40.36 -29.51
C ARG A 46 8.79 -38.96 -29.48
N ALA A 47 8.07 -37.97 -30.02
CA ALA A 47 8.49 -36.57 -30.02
C ALA A 47 8.52 -35.95 -28.61
N TRP A 48 7.60 -36.33 -27.72
CA TRP A 48 7.48 -35.71 -26.39
C TRP A 48 8.31 -36.40 -25.32
N LEU A 49 8.39 -37.74 -25.35
CA LEU A 49 9.05 -38.55 -24.32
C LEU A 49 10.49 -38.92 -24.71
N GLY A 50 10.77 -39.07 -26.01
CA GLY A 50 12.10 -39.35 -26.53
C GLY A 50 12.94 -38.09 -26.76
N ASP A 51 14.21 -38.30 -27.13
CA ASP A 51 15.11 -37.19 -27.52
C ASP A 51 14.76 -36.59 -28.90
N ASP A 52 14.10 -37.37 -29.76
CA ASP A 52 13.69 -37.01 -31.13
C ASP A 52 12.61 -38.00 -31.65
N GLU A 53 11.90 -37.70 -32.73
CA GLU A 53 10.88 -38.55 -33.37
C GLU A 53 11.39 -39.94 -33.76
N ALA A 54 12.70 -40.07 -33.99
CA ALA A 54 13.38 -41.33 -34.32
C ALA A 54 13.69 -42.22 -33.10
N CYS A 55 13.38 -41.76 -31.88
CA CYS A 55 13.62 -42.51 -30.65
C CYS A 55 12.78 -43.80 -30.61
N ASP A 56 13.46 -44.94 -30.47
CA ASP A 56 12.78 -46.22 -30.26
C ASP A 56 12.44 -46.40 -28.77
N LEU A 57 11.18 -46.09 -28.44
CA LEU A 57 10.64 -46.29 -27.11
C LEU A 57 10.19 -47.74 -26.87
N ALA A 58 10.12 -48.58 -27.90
CA ALA A 58 9.62 -49.95 -27.77
C ALA A 58 10.56 -50.79 -26.87
N GLY A 59 9.97 -51.59 -25.99
CA GLY A 59 10.68 -52.42 -25.03
C GLY A 59 11.24 -51.67 -23.81
N GLN A 60 11.20 -50.33 -23.77
CA GLN A 60 11.57 -49.55 -22.59
C GLN A 60 10.47 -49.56 -21.52
N THR A 61 10.82 -49.22 -20.28
CA THR A 61 9.82 -48.98 -19.22
C THR A 61 9.35 -47.53 -19.27
N CYS A 62 8.16 -47.24 -18.75
CA CYS A 62 7.70 -45.85 -18.63
C CYS A 62 8.68 -44.98 -17.82
N GLU A 63 9.28 -45.53 -16.77
CA GLU A 63 10.28 -44.85 -15.94
C GLU A 63 11.51 -44.43 -16.76
N SER A 64 12.00 -45.31 -17.64
CA SER A 64 13.11 -44.98 -18.55
C SER A 64 12.71 -43.94 -19.59
N ALA A 65 11.49 -44.04 -20.13
CA ALA A 65 10.99 -43.12 -21.15
C ALA A 65 10.81 -41.68 -20.64
N VAL A 66 10.53 -41.49 -19.34
CA VAL A 66 10.45 -40.14 -18.72
C VAL A 66 11.68 -39.79 -17.88
N ALA A 67 12.78 -40.54 -17.96
CA ALA A 67 13.94 -40.33 -17.10
C ALA A 67 14.56 -38.93 -17.23
N GLN A 68 14.38 -38.28 -18.38
CA GLN A 68 14.85 -36.91 -18.62
C GLN A 68 13.89 -35.84 -18.10
N TRP A 69 12.69 -36.22 -17.63
CA TRP A 69 11.65 -35.32 -17.18
C TRP A 69 11.49 -35.36 -15.66
N LEU A 70 11.56 -34.19 -15.03
CA LEU A 70 11.25 -34.02 -13.62
C LEU A 70 9.73 -33.84 -13.48
N LEU A 71 9.07 -34.82 -12.88
CA LEU A 71 7.61 -34.83 -12.73
C LEU A 71 7.21 -34.35 -11.32
N SER A 72 6.20 -33.49 -11.26
CA SER A 72 5.58 -33.05 -10.01
C SER A 72 4.08 -32.82 -10.16
N GLU A 73 3.35 -32.88 -9.05
CA GLU A 73 1.97 -32.37 -8.95
C GLU A 73 1.96 -30.83 -9.05
N GLU A 74 0.75 -30.24 -9.12
CA GLU A 74 0.56 -28.78 -9.22
C GLU A 74 1.10 -28.01 -8.01
N ASP A 75 1.12 -28.63 -6.83
CA ASP A 75 1.68 -28.08 -5.59
C ASP A 75 3.22 -28.21 -5.51
N GLY A 76 3.85 -28.84 -6.51
CA GLY A 76 5.30 -29.07 -6.56
C GLY A 76 5.78 -30.36 -5.90
N THR A 77 4.88 -31.23 -5.42
CA THR A 77 5.23 -32.55 -4.89
C THR A 77 5.79 -33.44 -5.99
N ALA A 78 7.02 -33.95 -5.84
CA ALA A 78 7.63 -34.84 -6.82
C ALA A 78 6.86 -36.16 -6.95
N VAL A 79 6.66 -36.63 -8.17
CA VAL A 79 5.98 -37.90 -8.47
C VAL A 79 6.82 -38.74 -9.42
N GLY A 80 6.72 -40.06 -9.33
CA GLY A 80 7.37 -40.96 -10.27
C GLY A 80 6.48 -41.31 -11.48
N ALA A 81 7.04 -42.09 -12.39
CA ALA A 81 6.35 -42.52 -13.61
C ALA A 81 5.09 -43.36 -13.33
N GLU A 82 5.01 -44.00 -12.16
CA GLU A 82 3.81 -44.70 -11.69
C GLU A 82 2.57 -43.81 -11.66
N ARG A 83 2.75 -42.49 -11.43
CA ARG A 83 1.65 -41.54 -11.39
C ARG A 83 0.95 -41.38 -12.75
N LEU A 84 1.71 -41.48 -13.85
CA LEU A 84 1.18 -41.47 -15.22
C LEU A 84 0.28 -42.69 -15.47
N LEU A 85 0.64 -43.83 -14.88
CA LEU A 85 -0.10 -45.09 -15.01
C LEU A 85 -1.22 -45.25 -13.97
N ALA A 86 -1.31 -44.38 -12.96
CA ALA A 86 -2.29 -44.49 -11.88
C ALA A 86 -3.64 -43.76 -12.15
N GLY A 87 -3.78 -43.05 -13.28
CA GLY A 87 -4.94 -42.18 -13.55
C GLY A 87 -6.04 -42.81 -14.41
N GLY A 88 -7.32 -42.59 -14.03
CA GLY A 88 -8.48 -42.78 -14.92
C GLY A 88 -8.75 -41.54 -15.78
N PRO A 89 -9.73 -41.57 -16.72
CA PRO A 89 -10.08 -40.41 -17.52
C PRO A 89 -10.47 -39.21 -16.64
N GLY A 90 -9.87 -38.04 -16.88
CA GLY A 90 -10.07 -36.83 -16.08
C GLY A 90 -9.11 -36.63 -14.90
N GLY A 91 -7.94 -37.30 -14.90
CA GLY A 91 -6.90 -37.11 -13.89
C GLY A 91 -6.36 -35.68 -13.80
N ALA A 92 -5.75 -35.34 -12.65
CA ALA A 92 -5.04 -34.08 -12.47
C ALA A 92 -3.84 -33.96 -13.44
N ALA A 93 -3.52 -32.74 -13.86
CA ALA A 93 -2.37 -32.48 -14.71
C ALA A 93 -1.06 -32.60 -13.91
N ILE A 94 -0.07 -33.26 -14.50
CA ILE A 94 1.28 -33.42 -13.97
C ILE A 94 2.17 -32.40 -14.65
N ARG A 95 2.96 -31.70 -13.85
CA ARG A 95 3.98 -30.78 -14.32
C ARG A 95 5.23 -31.57 -14.68
N ALA A 96 5.73 -31.42 -15.91
CA ALA A 96 6.92 -32.07 -16.41
C ALA A 96 7.95 -31.01 -16.86
N VAL A 97 9.15 -31.04 -16.29
CA VAL A 97 10.26 -30.16 -16.70
C VAL A 97 11.40 -30.99 -17.25
N HIS A 98 11.81 -30.72 -18.49
CA HIS A 98 12.92 -31.40 -19.11
C HIS A 98 14.24 -31.01 -18.44
N SER A 99 14.99 -32.00 -17.95
CA SER A 99 16.12 -31.82 -17.04
C SER A 99 17.31 -31.06 -17.65
N THR A 100 17.44 -31.09 -18.98
CA THR A 100 18.52 -30.48 -19.76
C THR A 100 18.10 -29.18 -20.45
N THR A 101 16.96 -29.18 -21.14
CA THR A 101 16.50 -28.02 -21.91
C THR A 101 15.74 -27.02 -21.03
N GLY A 102 15.13 -27.48 -19.94
CA GLY A 102 14.28 -26.66 -19.08
C GLY A 102 12.89 -26.41 -19.68
N GLU A 103 12.52 -27.13 -20.74
CA GLU A 103 11.18 -27.09 -21.34
C GLU A 103 10.14 -27.54 -20.30
N LEU A 104 9.07 -26.76 -20.17
CA LEU A 104 7.96 -27.02 -19.25
C LEU A 104 6.75 -27.53 -20.05
N ARG A 105 6.16 -28.64 -19.60
CA ARG A 105 4.87 -29.13 -20.08
C ARG A 105 3.94 -29.50 -18.93
N TRP A 106 2.63 -29.41 -19.19
CA TRP A 106 1.58 -29.94 -18.32
C TRP A 106 0.88 -31.09 -19.00
N TRP A 107 1.13 -32.31 -18.54
CA TRP A 107 0.52 -33.51 -19.10
C TRP A 107 -0.67 -33.95 -18.27
N ARG A 108 -1.81 -34.17 -18.92
CA ARG A 108 -2.95 -34.84 -18.29
C ARG A 108 -2.95 -36.32 -18.70
N PRO A 109 -2.55 -37.25 -17.80
CA PRO A 109 -2.55 -38.66 -18.12
C PRO A 109 -3.96 -39.26 -18.00
N ALA A 110 -4.33 -40.09 -18.97
CA ALA A 110 -5.48 -40.97 -18.91
C ALA A 110 -5.01 -42.40 -19.24
N CYS A 111 -5.11 -43.30 -18.27
CA CYS A 111 -4.71 -44.70 -18.42
C CYS A 111 -5.93 -45.61 -18.36
N GLN A 112 -6.13 -46.45 -19.39
CA GLN A 112 -7.23 -47.42 -19.43
C GLN A 112 -6.70 -48.83 -19.70
N PRO A 113 -7.23 -49.87 -19.01
CA PRO A 113 -6.88 -51.24 -19.33
C PRO A 113 -7.49 -51.65 -20.68
N LEU A 114 -6.67 -52.21 -21.55
CA LEU A 114 -7.08 -52.90 -22.76
C LEU A 114 -7.47 -54.32 -22.38
N ARG A 115 -8.69 -54.74 -22.75
CA ARG A 115 -9.13 -56.12 -22.53
C ARG A 115 -8.50 -57.00 -23.61
N GLU A 116 -7.53 -57.84 -23.22
CA GLU A 116 -7.09 -58.95 -24.06
C GLU A 116 -8.21 -60.00 -24.12
N GLY A 117 -8.60 -60.36 -25.34
CA GLY A 117 -9.52 -61.46 -25.57
C GLY A 117 -8.79 -62.79 -25.47
N THR A 118 -8.43 -63.24 -24.26
CA THR A 118 -8.35 -64.64 -23.78
C THR A 118 -7.62 -64.70 -22.44
N ASP A 119 -8.12 -65.54 -21.53
CA ASP A 119 -7.60 -65.75 -20.18
C ASP A 119 -6.12 -66.20 -20.19
N GLU A 120 -5.30 -65.50 -19.38
CA GLU A 120 -4.00 -65.87 -18.76
C GLU A 120 -2.85 -64.84 -18.92
N GLY A 121 -3.02 -63.76 -19.69
CA GLY A 121 -2.10 -62.60 -19.72
C GLY A 121 -2.66 -61.40 -18.94
N GLY A 122 -1.84 -60.69 -18.16
CA GLY A 122 -2.28 -59.45 -17.51
C GLY A 122 -2.74 -58.40 -18.54
N ALA A 123 -3.73 -57.58 -18.20
CA ALA A 123 -4.28 -56.59 -19.13
C ALA A 123 -3.23 -55.51 -19.51
N ALA A 124 -2.91 -55.39 -20.80
CA ALA A 124 -2.18 -54.26 -21.35
C ALA A 124 -2.92 -52.94 -21.06
N ARG A 125 -2.23 -51.80 -21.10
CA ARG A 125 -2.78 -50.50 -20.71
C ARG A 125 -2.51 -49.46 -21.80
N LEU A 126 -3.54 -48.70 -22.17
CA LEU A 126 -3.44 -47.54 -23.05
C LEU A 126 -3.24 -46.29 -22.19
N LEU A 127 -2.09 -45.64 -22.30
CA LEU A 127 -1.79 -44.34 -21.72
C LEU A 127 -1.92 -43.26 -22.80
N VAL A 128 -2.78 -42.28 -22.55
CA VAL A 128 -2.88 -41.06 -23.35
C VAL A 128 -2.38 -39.90 -22.49
N LEU A 129 -1.44 -39.11 -23.00
CA LEU A 129 -0.99 -37.86 -22.41
C LEU A 129 -1.51 -36.71 -23.27
N GLU A 130 -2.42 -35.92 -22.71
CA GLU A 130 -2.88 -34.67 -23.30
C GLU A 130 -1.95 -33.53 -22.86
N ASP A 131 -1.46 -32.71 -23.80
CA ASP A 131 -0.71 -31.50 -23.49
C ASP A 131 -1.67 -30.35 -23.17
N THR A 132 -1.67 -29.95 -21.90
CA THR A 132 -2.55 -28.92 -21.35
C THR A 132 -1.79 -27.65 -20.98
N THR A 133 -0.56 -27.51 -21.48
CA THR A 133 0.37 -26.42 -21.12
C THR A 133 -0.25 -25.05 -21.37
N ALA A 134 -0.77 -24.82 -22.58
CA ALA A 134 -1.38 -23.53 -22.93
C ALA A 134 -2.59 -23.16 -22.05
N VAL A 135 -3.40 -24.15 -21.66
CA VAL A 135 -4.54 -23.94 -20.76
C VAL A 135 -4.06 -23.56 -19.37
N LYS A 136 -3.07 -24.30 -18.83
CA LYS A 136 -2.50 -24.04 -17.51
C LYS A 136 -1.77 -22.70 -17.44
N GLU A 137 -1.01 -22.33 -18.47
CA GLU A 137 -0.36 -21.02 -18.56
C GLU A 137 -1.37 -19.88 -18.59
N ALA A 138 -2.47 -20.01 -19.34
CA ALA A 138 -3.53 -19.01 -19.38
C ALA A 138 -4.25 -18.86 -18.02
N GLU A 139 -4.55 -19.97 -17.34
CA GLU A 139 -5.14 -19.98 -15.99
C GLU A 139 -4.24 -19.27 -14.98
N VAL A 140 -2.94 -19.59 -14.98
CA VAL A 140 -1.95 -18.97 -14.09
C VAL A 140 -1.82 -17.48 -14.39
N ARG A 141 -1.72 -17.10 -15.68
CA ARG A 141 -1.65 -15.71 -16.14
C ARG A 141 -2.84 -14.89 -15.67
N MET A 142 -4.06 -15.40 -15.85
CA MET A 142 -5.28 -14.72 -15.40
C MET A 142 -5.34 -14.58 -13.88
N ARG A 143 -5.00 -15.63 -13.13
CA ARG A 143 -4.99 -15.62 -11.66
C ARG A 143 -4.03 -14.59 -11.10
N VAL A 144 -2.78 -14.59 -11.57
CA VAL A 144 -1.73 -13.67 -11.10
C VAL A 144 -2.12 -12.22 -11.39
N LEU A 145 -2.64 -11.93 -12.59
CA LEU A 145 -3.10 -10.58 -12.92
C LEU A 145 -4.30 -10.14 -12.07
N ALA A 146 -5.30 -11.00 -11.90
CA ALA A 146 -6.49 -10.67 -11.11
C ALA A 146 -6.14 -10.39 -9.64
N GLU A 147 -5.35 -11.27 -9.02
CA GLU A 147 -5.00 -11.14 -7.59
C GLU A 147 -4.07 -9.95 -7.34
N SER A 148 -3.09 -9.71 -8.22
CA SER A 148 -2.21 -8.55 -8.12
C SER A 148 -2.99 -7.24 -8.15
N GLY A 149 -4.08 -7.15 -8.92
CA GLY A 149 -4.94 -5.97 -8.97
C GLY A 149 -5.64 -5.68 -7.63
N ARG A 150 -6.11 -6.71 -6.92
CA ARG A 150 -6.73 -6.58 -5.60
C ARG A 150 -5.71 -6.14 -4.54
N THR A 151 -4.61 -6.87 -4.43
CA THR A 151 -3.60 -6.66 -3.40
C THR A 151 -2.93 -5.28 -3.48
N LEU A 152 -2.78 -4.73 -4.69
CA LEU A 152 -2.19 -3.41 -4.92
C LEU A 152 -3.06 -2.23 -4.45
N VAL A 153 -4.33 -2.47 -4.08
CA VAL A 153 -5.27 -1.42 -3.64
C VAL A 153 -5.43 -1.36 -2.11
N GLU A 154 -5.10 -2.43 -1.37
CA GLU A 154 -5.55 -2.63 0.02
C GLU A 154 -4.73 -1.93 1.13
N SER A 155 -3.39 -1.76 1.02
CA SER A 155 -2.54 -1.11 2.06
C SER A 155 -2.06 0.29 1.63
N LEU A 156 -1.76 1.26 2.49
CA LEU A 156 -1.12 2.54 2.10
C LEU A 156 0.42 2.48 2.10
N ASP A 157 0.99 1.36 2.54
CA ASP A 157 2.43 1.13 2.51
C ASP A 157 2.84 0.45 1.19
N TYR A 158 3.70 1.12 0.43
CA TYR A 158 4.16 0.58 -0.85
C TYR A 158 5.14 -0.59 -0.66
N GLU A 159 5.84 -0.69 0.47
CA GLU A 159 6.77 -1.80 0.74
C GLU A 159 6.00 -3.10 0.98
N GLU A 160 4.93 -3.05 1.79
CA GLU A 160 4.01 -4.17 2.02
C GLU A 160 3.31 -4.61 0.72
N ARG A 161 2.86 -3.65 -0.10
CA ARG A 161 2.27 -3.93 -1.42
C ARG A 161 3.25 -4.66 -2.32
N LEU A 162 4.50 -4.19 -2.38
CA LEU A 162 5.53 -4.78 -3.22
C LEU A 162 5.91 -6.18 -2.76
N ALA A 163 6.00 -6.40 -1.45
CA ALA A 163 6.23 -7.73 -0.89
C ALA A 163 5.10 -8.66 -1.31
N SER A 164 3.85 -8.24 -1.18
CA SER A 164 2.70 -9.07 -1.53
C SER A 164 2.65 -9.40 -3.03
N VAL A 165 2.95 -8.43 -3.92
CA VAL A 165 3.06 -8.69 -5.37
C VAL A 165 4.20 -9.65 -5.70
N ALA A 166 5.36 -9.51 -5.05
CA ALA A 166 6.47 -10.44 -5.23
C ALA A 166 6.11 -11.87 -4.79
N HIS A 167 5.38 -12.02 -3.68
CA HIS A 167 4.86 -13.31 -3.21
C HIS A 167 3.70 -13.86 -4.05
N LEU A 168 3.00 -13.05 -4.84
CA LEU A 168 2.01 -13.53 -5.81
C LEU A 168 2.66 -13.98 -7.11
N ALA A 169 3.73 -13.29 -7.53
CA ALA A 169 4.49 -13.66 -8.73
C ALA A 169 5.24 -15.00 -8.55
N ILE A 170 5.56 -15.37 -7.31
CA ILE A 170 6.20 -16.64 -6.94
C ILE A 170 5.16 -17.55 -6.26
N PRO A 171 4.97 -18.82 -6.64
CA PRO A 171 5.78 -19.61 -7.57
C PRO A 171 5.26 -19.59 -9.02
N ALA A 172 4.25 -18.77 -9.29
CA ALA A 172 3.51 -18.81 -10.56
C ALA A 172 4.38 -18.51 -11.79
N LEU A 173 5.28 -17.53 -11.69
CA LEU A 173 6.10 -17.03 -12.80
C LEU A 173 7.58 -17.28 -12.61
N ALA A 174 8.04 -17.28 -11.37
CA ALA A 174 9.44 -17.41 -11.03
C ALA A 174 9.61 -18.05 -9.65
N ASP A 175 10.85 -18.44 -9.33
CA ASP A 175 11.21 -18.96 -8.02
C ASP A 175 11.73 -17.84 -7.09
N TRP A 176 12.18 -16.74 -7.69
CA TRP A 176 12.76 -15.57 -7.04
C TRP A 176 12.28 -14.26 -7.70
N CYS A 177 12.02 -13.25 -6.88
CA CYS A 177 11.59 -11.92 -7.30
C CYS A 177 12.35 -10.85 -6.52
N ALA A 178 12.80 -9.80 -7.22
CA ALA A 178 13.35 -8.62 -6.59
C ALA A 178 12.79 -7.35 -7.24
N VAL A 179 12.55 -6.33 -6.42
CA VAL A 179 12.05 -5.03 -6.87
C VAL A 179 12.98 -3.92 -6.43
N TYR A 180 13.36 -3.07 -7.40
CA TYR A 180 14.22 -1.92 -7.22
C TYR A 180 13.47 -0.65 -7.56
N LEU A 181 13.54 0.35 -6.70
CA LEU A 181 12.97 1.68 -6.94
C LEU A 181 14.10 2.71 -7.10
N ALA A 182 13.90 3.65 -8.01
CA ALA A 182 14.74 4.83 -8.15
C ALA A 182 14.21 5.96 -7.25
N ASP A 183 15.08 6.53 -6.42
CA ASP A 183 14.80 7.80 -5.74
C ASP A 183 14.85 8.99 -6.73
N GLU A 184 14.51 10.19 -6.26
CA GLU A 184 14.51 11.43 -7.07
C GLU A 184 15.91 11.83 -7.59
N SER A 185 16.97 11.32 -6.97
CA SER A 185 18.37 11.53 -7.35
C SER A 185 18.95 10.36 -8.16
N LEU A 186 18.11 9.41 -8.59
CA LEU A 186 18.51 8.14 -9.22
C LEU A 186 19.42 7.27 -8.32
N ASN A 187 19.50 7.50 -7.01
CA ASN A 187 19.98 6.46 -6.11
C ASN A 187 18.92 5.37 -6.07
N LEU A 188 19.36 4.21 -6.49
CA LEU A 188 18.53 3.04 -6.62
C LEU A 188 18.62 2.27 -5.32
N GLY A 189 17.48 2.11 -4.62
CA GLY A 189 17.34 1.28 -3.44
C GLY A 189 16.53 0.03 -3.76
N ARG A 190 17.02 -1.15 -3.36
CA ARG A 190 16.23 -2.39 -3.43
C ARG A 190 15.21 -2.40 -2.30
N VAL A 191 13.94 -2.56 -2.64
CA VAL A 191 12.85 -2.49 -1.66
C VAL A 191 12.38 -3.88 -1.24
N VAL A 192 12.36 -4.85 -2.16
CA VAL A 192 11.84 -6.19 -1.88
C VAL A 192 12.70 -7.27 -2.52
N THR A 193 12.90 -8.37 -1.78
CA THR A 193 13.42 -9.64 -2.28
C THR A 193 12.60 -10.78 -1.71
N ALA A 194 12.04 -11.64 -2.56
CA ALA A 194 11.26 -12.81 -2.17
C ALA A 194 11.74 -14.05 -2.91
N HIS A 195 11.71 -15.19 -2.22
CA HIS A 195 12.08 -16.50 -2.76
C HIS A 195 11.13 -17.57 -2.22
N ARG A 196 10.71 -18.50 -3.10
CA ARG A 196 9.89 -19.64 -2.68
C ARG A 196 10.52 -20.56 -1.61
N ASN A 197 11.85 -20.61 -1.54
CA ASN A 197 12.59 -21.52 -0.67
C ASN A 197 13.15 -20.69 0.51
N PRO A 198 12.72 -20.94 1.77
CA PRO A 198 13.19 -20.19 2.93
C PRO A 198 14.71 -20.21 3.13
N ALA A 199 15.39 -21.30 2.77
CA ALA A 199 16.84 -21.38 2.88
C ALA A 199 17.54 -20.45 1.86
N LYS A 200 16.98 -20.31 0.66
CA LYS A 200 17.49 -19.40 -0.37
C LYS A 200 17.02 -17.96 -0.18
N GLN A 201 15.89 -17.73 0.50
CA GLN A 201 15.51 -16.40 0.97
C GLN A 201 16.62 -15.80 1.86
N ALA A 202 17.07 -16.56 2.87
CA ALA A 202 18.17 -16.13 3.73
C ALA A 202 19.50 -15.91 2.95
N LEU A 203 19.72 -16.68 1.87
CA LEU A 203 20.87 -16.50 0.98
C LEU A 203 20.75 -15.22 0.14
N ALA A 204 19.56 -14.91 -0.36
CA ALA A 204 19.28 -13.70 -1.13
C ALA A 204 19.43 -12.44 -0.25
N GLU A 205 18.96 -12.49 1.00
CA GLU A 205 19.16 -11.44 2.01
C GLU A 205 20.65 -11.25 2.38
N ARG A 206 21.42 -12.35 2.51
CA ARG A 206 22.88 -12.24 2.72
C ARG A 206 23.60 -11.64 1.52
N THR A 207 23.20 -12.02 0.31
CA THR A 207 23.70 -11.43 -0.94
C THR A 207 23.42 -9.93 -0.95
N GLN A 208 22.24 -9.51 -0.47
CA GLN A 208 21.87 -8.11 -0.31
C GLN A 208 22.78 -7.35 0.63
N SER A 209 23.00 -7.87 1.85
CA SER A 209 23.84 -7.19 2.84
C SER A 209 25.27 -6.88 2.33
N LEU A 210 25.79 -7.72 1.43
CA LEU A 210 27.13 -7.56 0.86
C LEU A 210 27.18 -6.62 -0.36
N GLN A 211 26.08 -6.49 -1.11
CA GLN A 211 25.96 -5.48 -2.16
C GLN A 211 25.67 -4.08 -1.59
N GLY A 212 25.05 -3.99 -0.41
CA GLY A 212 24.49 -2.74 0.11
C GLY A 212 23.30 -2.26 -0.71
N ASP A 213 22.83 -1.04 -0.42
CA ASP A 213 21.58 -0.54 -0.98
C ASP A 213 21.72 0.02 -2.40
N ARG A 214 22.95 0.35 -2.85
CA ARG A 214 23.20 0.92 -4.17
C ARG A 214 23.27 -0.14 -5.27
N LEU A 215 22.42 0.03 -6.27
CA LEU A 215 22.48 -0.73 -7.52
C LEU A 215 23.77 -0.49 -8.30
N GLU A 216 24.30 -1.53 -8.94
CA GLU A 216 25.45 -1.36 -9.86
C GLU A 216 25.00 -0.68 -11.15
N PRO A 217 25.72 0.36 -11.64
CA PRO A 217 25.35 1.09 -12.85
C PRO A 217 25.23 0.25 -14.12
N GLU A 218 25.92 -0.89 -14.17
CA GLU A 218 25.90 -1.81 -15.31
C GLU A 218 24.88 -2.95 -15.15
N SER A 219 24.24 -3.10 -13.98
CA SER A 219 23.27 -4.17 -13.71
C SER A 219 22.11 -4.18 -14.70
N ASP A 220 21.50 -5.34 -14.94
CA ASP A 220 20.34 -5.43 -15.84
C ASP A 220 19.20 -4.52 -15.35
N ALA A 221 18.97 -4.42 -14.04
CA ALA A 221 18.01 -3.48 -13.47
C ALA A 221 18.39 -1.99 -13.70
N ALA A 222 19.67 -1.61 -13.59
CA ALA A 222 20.09 -0.23 -13.91
C ALA A 222 19.88 0.10 -15.39
N GLN A 223 20.17 -0.86 -16.27
CA GLN A 223 19.95 -0.72 -17.70
C GLN A 223 18.46 -0.54 -18.00
N VAL A 224 17.60 -1.43 -17.47
CA VAL A 224 16.14 -1.35 -17.65
C VAL A 224 15.57 -0.07 -17.06
N ILE A 225 16.08 0.46 -15.95
CA ILE A 225 15.57 1.74 -15.42
C ILE A 225 15.91 2.90 -16.35
N ARG A 226 17.11 2.89 -16.93
CA ARG A 226 17.62 3.96 -17.80
C ARG A 226 17.03 3.93 -19.21
N THR A 227 16.92 2.77 -19.84
CA THR A 227 16.33 2.63 -21.19
C THR A 227 14.82 2.43 -21.13
N GLY A 228 14.36 1.84 -20.02
CA GLY A 228 13.03 1.29 -19.88
C GLY A 228 12.79 0.03 -20.73
N GLU A 229 13.78 -0.48 -21.45
CA GLU A 229 13.60 -1.69 -22.26
C GLU A 229 13.76 -2.93 -21.39
N SER A 230 12.84 -3.87 -21.53
CA SER A 230 12.90 -5.13 -20.79
C SER A 230 14.02 -6.02 -21.30
N ILE A 231 14.55 -6.88 -20.42
CA ILE A 231 15.63 -7.81 -20.74
C ILE A 231 15.16 -9.23 -20.40
N LEU A 232 15.22 -10.13 -21.38
CA LEU A 232 15.10 -11.57 -21.17
C LEU A 232 16.50 -12.22 -21.21
N ARG A 233 16.81 -12.98 -20.17
CA ARG A 233 17.97 -13.87 -20.08
C ARG A 233 17.46 -15.31 -20.09
N GLU A 234 17.41 -15.92 -21.26
CA GLU A 234 17.04 -17.34 -21.41
C GLU A 234 18.02 -18.26 -20.64
N GLU A 235 19.28 -17.83 -20.52
CA GLU A 235 20.31 -18.52 -19.75
C GLU A 235 21.21 -17.54 -18.99
N ILE A 236 21.42 -17.81 -17.70
CA ILE A 236 22.34 -17.08 -16.84
C ILE A 236 23.66 -17.85 -16.80
N SER A 237 24.65 -17.36 -17.54
CA SER A 237 25.96 -17.99 -17.61
C SER A 237 26.83 -17.70 -16.38
N SER A 238 27.80 -18.58 -16.14
CA SER A 238 28.75 -18.42 -15.03
C SER A 238 29.65 -17.18 -15.19
N GLU A 239 29.94 -16.79 -16.44
CA GLU A 239 30.67 -15.58 -16.82
C GLU A 239 29.86 -14.33 -16.51
N LEU A 240 28.54 -14.36 -16.74
CA LEU A 240 27.65 -13.26 -16.39
C LEU A 240 27.66 -13.03 -14.87
N LEU A 241 27.52 -14.10 -14.08
CA LEU A 241 27.61 -14.01 -12.61
C LEU A 241 28.98 -13.49 -12.15
N ALA A 242 30.07 -13.91 -12.80
CA ALA A 242 31.42 -13.44 -12.48
C ALA A 242 31.60 -11.93 -12.76
N ARG A 243 31.07 -11.44 -13.89
CA ARG A 243 31.08 -10.00 -14.22
C ARG A 243 30.26 -9.16 -13.25
N ARG A 244 29.18 -9.72 -12.71
CA ARG A 244 28.24 -9.05 -11.77
C ARG A 244 28.72 -9.08 -10.31
N ALA A 245 29.72 -9.90 -9.98
CA ALA A 245 30.14 -10.08 -8.60
C ALA A 245 31.20 -9.05 -8.17
N ARG A 246 30.86 -8.19 -7.21
CA ARG A 246 31.82 -7.27 -6.55
C ARG A 246 32.99 -7.94 -5.86
N THR A 247 32.77 -9.10 -5.25
CA THR A 247 33.78 -9.81 -4.45
C THR A 247 33.70 -11.31 -4.69
N ALA A 248 34.77 -12.04 -4.35
CA ALA A 248 34.77 -13.49 -4.42
C ALA A 248 33.70 -14.14 -3.52
N GLN A 249 33.41 -13.52 -2.37
CA GLN A 249 32.31 -13.96 -1.50
C GLN A 249 30.95 -13.74 -2.15
N HIS A 250 30.72 -12.57 -2.75
CA HIS A 250 29.49 -12.27 -3.48
C HIS A 250 29.27 -13.24 -4.66
N LEU A 251 30.32 -13.56 -5.41
CA LEU A 251 30.25 -14.54 -6.50
C LEU A 251 29.85 -15.94 -6.01
N ARG A 252 30.36 -16.38 -4.85
CA ARG A 252 29.98 -17.67 -4.25
C ARG A 252 28.49 -17.71 -3.91
N LEU A 253 27.95 -16.62 -3.36
CA LEU A 253 26.53 -16.55 -3.01
C LEU A 253 25.64 -16.52 -4.26
N LEU A 254 26.00 -15.72 -5.28
CA LEU A 254 25.29 -15.69 -6.56
C LEU A 254 25.25 -17.08 -7.23
N ARG A 255 26.36 -17.83 -7.19
CA ARG A 255 26.41 -19.22 -7.68
C ARG A 255 25.57 -20.16 -6.84
N ALA A 256 25.53 -19.96 -5.52
CA ALA A 256 24.74 -20.78 -4.61
C ALA A 256 23.22 -20.54 -4.74
N LEU A 257 22.79 -19.37 -5.23
CA LEU A 257 21.38 -19.14 -5.60
C LEU A 257 20.97 -20.04 -6.78
N GLY A 258 21.89 -20.33 -7.69
CA GLY A 258 21.66 -21.28 -8.78
C GLY A 258 20.69 -20.77 -9.84
N LEU A 259 20.62 -19.44 -10.05
CA LEU A 259 19.73 -18.81 -11.03
C LEU A 259 20.01 -19.34 -12.44
N ARG A 260 18.95 -19.64 -13.20
CA ARG A 260 19.00 -20.25 -14.54
C ARG A 260 18.54 -19.32 -15.63
N SER A 261 17.39 -18.69 -15.45
CA SER A 261 16.81 -17.73 -16.40
C SER A 261 16.23 -16.55 -15.63
N ALA A 262 16.20 -15.37 -16.24
CA ALA A 262 15.61 -14.18 -15.63
C ALA A 262 14.95 -13.27 -16.66
N VAL A 263 13.87 -12.61 -16.25
CA VAL A 263 13.33 -11.43 -16.93
C VAL A 263 13.50 -10.22 -16.03
N VAL A 264 13.87 -9.09 -16.63
CA VAL A 264 13.95 -7.79 -15.97
C VAL A 264 13.05 -6.84 -16.71
N VAL A 265 12.04 -6.31 -16.03
CA VAL A 265 10.99 -5.48 -16.64
C VAL A 265 10.93 -4.11 -15.98
N PRO A 266 10.65 -3.06 -16.75
CA PRO A 266 10.55 -1.71 -16.23
C PRO A 266 9.26 -1.52 -15.44
N MET A 267 9.35 -0.80 -14.34
CA MET A 267 8.19 -0.29 -13.62
C MET A 267 7.96 1.14 -14.08
N ARG A 268 7.03 1.31 -15.03
CA ARG A 268 6.79 2.56 -15.75
C ARG A 268 5.44 3.17 -15.43
N VAL A 269 5.46 4.48 -15.20
CA VAL A 269 4.31 5.37 -15.28
C VAL A 269 4.48 6.27 -16.51
N PRO A 270 3.43 6.97 -17.00
CA PRO A 270 3.53 7.76 -18.23
C PRO A 270 4.69 8.79 -18.25
N ALA A 271 5.07 9.32 -17.10
CA ALA A 271 6.11 10.34 -16.98
C ALA A 271 7.54 9.79 -16.93
N ARG A 272 7.78 8.59 -16.36
CA ARG A 272 9.12 8.04 -16.12
C ARG A 272 9.10 6.55 -15.75
N THR A 273 10.26 5.91 -15.85
CA THR A 273 10.54 4.62 -15.20
C THR A 273 10.88 4.86 -13.73
N ILE A 274 10.07 4.34 -12.81
CA ILE A 274 10.26 4.51 -11.36
C ILE A 274 11.09 3.38 -10.72
N GLY A 275 11.34 2.31 -11.45
CA GLY A 275 12.03 1.13 -10.93
C GLY A 275 12.14 -0.02 -11.94
N ALA A 276 12.63 -1.16 -11.47
CA ALA A 276 12.65 -2.41 -12.21
C ALA A 276 12.26 -3.59 -11.32
N MET A 277 11.57 -4.56 -11.92
CA MET A 277 11.24 -5.84 -11.32
C MET A 277 12.04 -6.93 -12.00
N ILE A 278 12.67 -7.80 -11.20
CA ILE A 278 13.39 -8.97 -11.66
C ILE A 278 12.61 -10.21 -11.22
N LEU A 279 12.40 -11.14 -12.15
CA LEU A 279 11.86 -12.46 -11.89
C LEU A 279 12.88 -13.48 -12.41
N ALA A 280 13.28 -14.45 -11.59
CA ALA A 280 14.26 -15.47 -11.98
C ALA A 280 13.88 -16.88 -11.52
N THR A 281 14.28 -17.87 -12.30
CA THR A 281 14.10 -19.30 -12.01
C THR A 281 15.40 -19.90 -11.49
N ASP A 282 15.29 -20.92 -10.63
CA ASP A 282 16.44 -21.64 -10.08
C ASP A 282 16.22 -23.17 -10.00
N GLU A 283 15.53 -23.66 -8.97
CA GLU A 283 15.26 -25.06 -8.68
C GLU A 283 14.22 -25.64 -9.63
N SER A 284 13.30 -24.82 -10.13
CA SER A 284 12.31 -25.25 -11.12
C SER A 284 12.94 -25.69 -12.44
N ARG A 285 14.21 -25.31 -12.71
CA ARG A 285 14.94 -25.52 -13.98
C ARG A 285 14.24 -24.98 -15.23
N ARG A 286 13.16 -24.23 -15.08
CA ARG A 286 12.40 -23.62 -16.16
C ARG A 286 13.21 -22.51 -16.83
N ARG A 287 13.17 -22.43 -18.17
CA ARG A 287 13.60 -21.24 -18.91
C ARG A 287 12.41 -20.31 -19.11
N LEU A 288 12.59 -19.01 -18.84
CA LEU A 288 11.55 -18.02 -19.06
C LEU A 288 11.46 -17.69 -20.55
N THR A 289 10.24 -17.48 -21.04
CA THR A 289 9.95 -17.24 -22.45
C THR A 289 9.54 -15.78 -22.71
N VAL A 290 9.29 -15.43 -23.98
CA VAL A 290 8.72 -14.13 -24.36
C VAL A 290 7.33 -13.94 -23.73
N ASP A 291 6.55 -15.01 -23.64
CA ASP A 291 5.24 -15.03 -23.00
C ASP A 291 5.29 -14.72 -21.50
N ASP A 292 6.35 -15.16 -20.82
CA ASP A 292 6.62 -14.80 -19.42
C ASP A 292 7.04 -13.33 -19.31
N LEU A 293 7.84 -12.85 -20.27
CA LEU A 293 8.26 -11.46 -20.33
C LEU A 293 7.05 -10.51 -20.47
N GLU A 294 6.12 -10.79 -21.38
CA GLU A 294 4.91 -9.98 -21.56
C GLU A 294 4.09 -9.87 -20.27
N LEU A 295 3.94 -11.00 -19.56
CA LEU A 295 3.22 -11.04 -18.30
C LEU A 295 3.96 -10.28 -17.19
N ALA A 296 5.28 -10.43 -17.11
CA ALA A 296 6.11 -9.66 -16.20
C ALA A 296 5.97 -8.15 -16.47
N GLU A 297 5.92 -7.71 -17.73
CA GLU A 297 5.70 -6.30 -18.06
C GLU A 297 4.32 -5.79 -17.62
N GLN A 298 3.27 -6.61 -17.70
CA GLN A 298 1.96 -6.25 -17.15
C GLN A 298 2.01 -6.07 -15.63
N LEU A 299 2.70 -6.97 -14.93
CA LEU A 299 2.90 -6.86 -13.48
C LEU A 299 3.72 -5.62 -13.11
N GLY A 300 4.83 -5.38 -13.82
CA GLY A 300 5.67 -4.21 -13.63
C GLY A 300 4.90 -2.90 -13.81
N ARG A 301 4.05 -2.81 -14.84
CA ARG A 301 3.15 -1.65 -15.06
C ARG A 301 2.17 -1.45 -13.90
N ARG A 302 1.48 -2.51 -13.46
CA ARG A 302 0.49 -2.41 -12.37
C ARG A 302 1.14 -2.02 -11.05
N ALA A 303 2.28 -2.64 -10.72
CA ALA A 303 3.08 -2.28 -9.56
C ALA A 303 3.52 -0.81 -9.62
N ALA A 304 3.96 -0.32 -10.79
CA ALA A 304 4.38 1.06 -10.96
C ALA A 304 3.27 2.08 -10.66
N VAL A 305 2.07 1.85 -11.21
CA VAL A 305 0.90 2.71 -10.98
C VAL A 305 0.51 2.72 -9.51
N ALA A 306 0.49 1.56 -8.85
CA ALA A 306 0.12 1.46 -7.45
C ALA A 306 1.11 2.20 -6.53
N ILE A 307 2.41 2.15 -6.83
CA ILE A 307 3.45 2.85 -6.06
C ILE A 307 3.36 4.35 -6.26
N GLU A 308 3.23 4.81 -7.51
CA GLU A 308 3.13 6.26 -7.77
C GLU A 308 1.87 6.85 -7.12
N ASN A 309 0.75 6.12 -7.13
CA ASN A 309 -0.46 6.53 -6.41
C ASN A 309 -0.21 6.61 -4.89
N ALA A 310 0.44 5.60 -4.28
CA ALA A 310 0.75 5.63 -2.85
C ALA A 310 1.68 6.81 -2.49
N ARG A 311 2.70 7.06 -3.32
CA ARG A 311 3.62 8.19 -3.16
C ARG A 311 2.91 9.54 -3.25
N LEU A 312 2.04 9.73 -4.25
CA LEU A 312 1.25 10.95 -4.41
C LEU A 312 0.32 11.18 -3.21
N HIS A 313 -0.36 10.13 -2.74
CA HIS A 313 -1.20 10.23 -1.55
C HIS A 313 -0.40 10.61 -0.30
N ARG A 314 0.79 10.04 -0.11
CA ARG A 314 1.69 10.40 1.00
C ARG A 314 2.16 11.85 0.89
N GLN A 315 2.58 12.28 -0.29
CA GLN A 315 3.01 13.66 -0.51
C GLN A 315 1.89 14.68 -0.24
N VAL A 316 0.66 14.39 -0.67
CA VAL A 316 -0.51 15.22 -0.35
C VAL A 316 -0.76 15.26 1.15
N ALA A 317 -0.63 14.13 1.84
CA ALA A 317 -0.78 14.07 3.29
C ALA A 317 0.31 14.87 4.02
N ASP A 318 1.59 14.74 3.62
CA ASP A 318 2.71 15.45 4.21
C ASP A 318 2.58 16.98 4.05
N VAL A 319 2.12 17.43 2.88
CA VAL A 319 1.83 18.85 2.62
C VAL A 319 0.69 19.33 3.51
N ALA A 320 -0.40 18.56 3.61
CA ALA A 320 -1.51 18.89 4.49
C ALA A 320 -1.09 18.95 5.97
N GLU A 321 -0.27 18.02 6.44
CA GLU A 321 0.28 18.02 7.80
C GLU A 321 1.20 19.22 8.05
N THR A 322 2.09 19.52 7.11
CA THR A 322 3.00 20.67 7.23
C THR A 322 2.22 21.98 7.30
N LEU A 323 1.19 22.13 6.46
CA LEU A 323 0.27 23.26 6.53
C LEU A 323 -0.46 23.28 7.87
N ALA A 324 -0.96 22.14 8.36
CA ALA A 324 -1.68 22.03 9.63
C ALA A 324 -0.87 22.56 10.80
N ARG A 325 0.39 22.11 10.88
CA ARG A 325 1.34 22.52 11.93
C ARG A 325 1.61 24.02 11.90
N SER A 326 1.58 24.67 10.73
CA SER A 326 1.73 26.12 10.62
C SER A 326 0.54 26.91 11.18
N PHE A 327 -0.63 26.28 11.31
CA PHE A 327 -1.85 26.87 11.85
C PHE A 327 -2.06 26.58 13.35
N VAL A 328 -1.19 25.79 13.99
CA VAL A 328 -1.20 25.61 15.45
C VAL A 328 -0.52 26.82 16.13
N PRO A 329 -1.06 27.40 17.22
CA PRO A 329 -0.35 28.41 17.99
C PRO A 329 1.02 27.90 18.46
N PRO A 330 2.07 28.74 18.47
CA PRO A 330 3.37 28.33 18.99
C PRO A 330 3.22 27.87 20.45
N PRO A 331 3.99 26.83 20.88
CA PRO A 331 3.87 26.27 22.23
C PRO A 331 4.24 27.28 23.33
N GLU A 332 5.06 28.27 23.00
CA GLU A 332 5.39 29.39 23.89
C GLU A 332 4.57 30.62 23.50
N LEU A 333 3.63 30.98 24.39
CA LEU A 333 2.86 32.22 24.26
C LEU A 333 3.72 33.41 24.71
N PRO A 334 3.57 34.59 24.07
CA PRO A 334 4.30 35.78 24.47
C PRO A 334 3.93 36.25 25.88
N GLU A 335 4.87 36.92 26.56
CA GLU A 335 4.60 37.55 27.84
C GLU A 335 3.69 38.77 27.68
N VAL A 336 2.48 38.71 28.26
CA VAL A 336 1.52 39.82 28.25
C VAL A 336 1.66 40.62 29.55
N PRO A 337 2.06 41.91 29.51
CA PRO A 337 2.21 42.70 30.72
C PRO A 337 0.90 42.79 31.53
N GLY A 338 0.96 42.40 32.80
CA GLY A 338 -0.20 42.39 33.70
C GLY A 338 -1.09 41.14 33.60
N TRP A 339 -0.75 40.18 32.75
CA TRP A 339 -1.52 38.97 32.54
C TRP A 339 -0.62 37.71 32.52
N GLU A 340 -1.11 36.62 33.10
CA GLU A 340 -0.60 35.27 32.83
C GLU A 340 -1.49 34.60 31.82
N VAL A 341 -0.90 33.85 30.91
CA VAL A 341 -1.65 33.22 29.81
C VAL A 341 -1.19 31.79 29.61
N ALA A 342 -2.14 30.90 29.32
CA ALA A 342 -1.90 29.55 28.83
C ALA A 342 -2.98 29.17 27.82
N SER A 343 -2.66 28.31 26.85
CA SER A 343 -3.62 27.82 25.86
C SER A 343 -3.68 26.30 25.82
N LEU A 344 -4.84 25.79 25.44
CA LEU A 344 -5.05 24.41 25.03
C LEU A 344 -5.41 24.45 23.55
N TYR A 345 -4.68 23.73 22.71
CA TYR A 345 -5.06 23.52 21.31
C TYR A 345 -4.88 22.03 20.96
N ARG A 346 -5.94 21.34 20.57
CA ARG A 346 -5.90 19.92 20.19
C ARG A 346 -6.72 19.73 18.91
N PRO A 347 -6.06 19.56 17.75
CA PRO A 347 -6.77 19.30 16.49
C PRO A 347 -7.35 17.89 16.46
N ILE A 348 -8.35 17.66 15.62
CA ILE A 348 -8.86 16.32 15.36
C ILE A 348 -7.84 15.50 14.55
N VAL A 349 -7.62 14.26 14.99
CA VAL A 349 -6.89 13.24 14.23
C VAL A 349 -7.87 12.12 13.91
N SER A 350 -8.25 11.96 12.65
CA SER A 350 -8.98 10.76 12.19
C SER A 350 -7.98 9.69 11.76
N GLU A 351 -8.43 8.42 11.73
CA GLU A 351 -7.70 7.13 11.78
C GLU A 351 -6.35 6.97 11.05
N GLN A 352 -5.90 7.91 10.23
CA GLN A 352 -4.54 7.99 9.65
C GLN A 352 -4.15 9.38 9.11
N ARG A 353 -4.90 10.46 9.42
CA ARG A 353 -4.65 11.82 8.90
C ARG A 353 -4.97 12.88 9.95
N ILE A 354 -4.14 13.91 10.00
CA ILE A 354 -4.47 15.16 10.70
C ILE A 354 -5.56 15.83 9.86
N GLU A 355 -6.77 15.93 10.41
CA GLU A 355 -7.77 16.79 9.80
C GLU A 355 -7.37 18.23 10.10
N LEU A 356 -7.19 19.00 9.03
CA LEU A 356 -6.89 20.41 9.10
C LEU A 356 -8.07 21.14 9.75
N GLY A 357 -7.82 21.66 10.94
CA GLY A 357 -8.83 22.25 11.78
C GLY A 357 -9.28 23.65 11.40
N GLY A 358 -10.50 24.01 11.80
CA GLY A 358 -11.08 25.35 11.64
C GLY A 358 -10.69 26.29 12.78
N ASP A 359 -10.53 25.76 13.99
CA ASP A 359 -10.21 26.53 15.19
C ASP A 359 -8.88 27.30 15.07
N PHE A 360 -8.91 28.57 15.49
CA PHE A 360 -7.72 29.40 15.61
C PHE A 360 -7.70 30.21 16.89
N LEU A 361 -6.48 30.49 17.35
CA LEU A 361 -6.20 31.28 18.54
C LEU A 361 -4.93 32.11 18.32
N ASP A 362 -4.92 33.38 18.74
CA ASP A 362 -3.74 34.24 18.63
C ASP A 362 -3.69 35.31 19.75
N LEU A 363 -2.48 35.74 20.09
CA LEU A 363 -2.19 36.85 21.00
C LEU A 363 -1.38 37.91 20.26
N LEU A 364 -1.95 39.11 20.17
CA LEU A 364 -1.46 40.17 19.31
C LEU A 364 -1.06 41.39 20.13
N GLU A 365 0.20 41.79 20.03
CA GLU A 365 0.70 43.04 20.59
C GLU A 365 0.39 44.21 19.64
N VAL A 366 -0.26 45.26 20.16
CA VAL A 366 -0.55 46.49 19.42
C VAL A 366 -0.22 47.70 20.28
N GLY A 367 0.97 48.26 20.04
CA GLY A 367 1.47 49.42 20.80
C GLY A 367 1.68 49.08 22.27
N SER A 368 0.76 49.50 23.14
CA SER A 368 0.81 49.22 24.59
C SER A 368 -0.33 48.32 25.09
N CYS A 369 -1.15 47.82 24.16
CA CYS A 369 -2.29 46.96 24.43
C CYS A 369 -2.07 45.59 23.81
N TRP A 370 -2.73 44.59 24.36
CA TRP A 370 -2.73 43.23 23.82
C TRP A 370 -4.13 42.83 23.39
N PHE A 371 -4.23 41.97 22.39
CA PHE A 371 -5.48 41.38 21.95
C PHE A 371 -5.38 39.87 22.05
N ALA A 372 -6.43 39.25 22.60
CA ALA A 372 -6.68 37.82 22.53
C ALA A 372 -7.75 37.57 21.49
N VAL A 373 -7.48 36.62 20.60
CA VAL A 373 -8.38 36.26 19.51
C VAL A 373 -8.58 34.76 19.54
N ILE A 374 -9.83 34.34 19.43
CA ILE A 374 -10.21 32.93 19.28
C ILE A 374 -11.38 32.85 18.30
N GLY A 375 -11.43 31.80 17.50
CA GLY A 375 -12.54 31.61 16.57
C GLY A 375 -12.51 30.23 15.95
N ASP A 376 -13.58 29.94 15.24
CA ASP A 376 -13.82 28.69 14.54
C ASP A 376 -14.39 28.98 13.14
N ILE A 377 -13.99 28.17 12.17
CA ILE A 377 -14.44 28.23 10.78
C ILE A 377 -15.40 27.08 10.54
N GLU A 378 -16.55 27.37 9.95
CA GLU A 378 -17.49 26.34 9.54
C GLU A 378 -16.86 25.36 8.53
N GLY A 379 -16.85 24.08 8.89
CA GLY A 379 -16.37 22.99 8.04
C GLY A 379 -14.99 22.47 8.44
N LYS A 380 -14.44 21.56 7.63
CA LYS A 380 -13.16 20.87 7.94
C LYS A 380 -12.28 20.73 6.72
N GLY A 381 -10.99 20.51 6.95
CA GLY A 381 -10.01 20.20 5.92
C GLY A 381 -9.31 21.43 5.37
N VAL A 382 -8.74 21.31 4.17
CA VAL A 382 -7.82 22.31 3.58
C VAL A 382 -8.43 23.69 3.47
N LEU A 383 -9.73 23.77 3.10
CA LEU A 383 -10.42 25.05 2.97
C LEU A 383 -10.55 25.75 4.33
N ALA A 384 -11.03 25.06 5.37
CA ALA A 384 -11.17 25.61 6.72
C ALA A 384 -9.84 26.14 7.26
N ALA A 385 -8.74 25.38 7.11
CA ALA A 385 -7.41 25.82 7.51
C ALA A 385 -6.89 27.03 6.72
N THR A 386 -7.19 27.11 5.42
CA THR A 386 -6.81 28.26 4.59
C THR A 386 -7.49 29.53 5.10
N ILE A 387 -8.78 29.43 5.45
CA ILE A 387 -9.56 30.54 5.99
C ILE A 387 -9.11 30.89 7.41
N SER A 388 -8.82 29.90 8.25
CA SER A 388 -8.20 30.10 9.56
C SER A 388 -6.91 30.92 9.45
N GLY A 389 -6.05 30.63 8.46
CA GLY A 389 -4.88 31.44 8.13
C GLY A 389 -5.21 32.88 7.73
N LEU A 390 -6.21 33.07 6.86
CA LEU A 390 -6.73 34.39 6.50
C LEU A 390 -7.22 35.16 7.73
N MET A 391 -7.97 34.51 8.62
CA MET A 391 -8.52 35.12 9.83
C MET A 391 -7.41 35.53 10.80
N ARG A 392 -6.42 34.67 11.07
CA ARG A 392 -5.30 35.00 11.97
C ARG A 392 -4.47 36.17 11.46
N HIS A 393 -4.01 36.11 10.21
CA HIS A 393 -3.17 37.16 9.63
C HIS A 393 -3.96 38.44 9.32
N GLY A 394 -5.19 38.30 8.84
CA GLY A 394 -6.13 39.41 8.64
C GLY A 394 -6.41 40.14 9.94
N THR A 395 -6.65 39.41 11.03
CA THR A 395 -6.87 40.00 12.35
C THR A 395 -5.64 40.74 12.84
N ARG A 396 -4.44 40.17 12.67
CA ARG A 396 -3.17 40.82 13.01
C ARG A 396 -2.98 42.17 12.29
N LEU A 397 -3.41 42.27 11.04
CA LEU A 397 -3.40 43.53 10.30
C LEU A 397 -4.53 44.47 10.79
N ALA A 398 -5.72 43.92 11.00
CA ALA A 398 -6.91 44.68 11.40
C ALA A 398 -6.70 45.42 12.73
N VAL A 399 -6.15 44.73 13.74
CA VAL A 399 -5.90 45.33 15.05
C VAL A 399 -4.90 46.49 14.99
N GLN A 400 -3.95 46.45 14.06
CA GLN A 400 -2.97 47.54 13.87
C GLN A 400 -3.61 48.78 13.24
N GLN A 401 -4.59 48.59 12.34
CA GLN A 401 -5.30 49.69 11.70
C GLN A 401 -6.34 50.32 12.62
N ARG A 402 -7.17 49.48 13.26
CA ARG A 402 -8.23 49.91 14.18
C ARG A 402 -8.23 49.01 15.42
N PRO A 403 -7.59 49.44 16.53
CA PRO A 403 -7.48 48.67 17.77
C PRO A 403 -8.77 48.69 18.61
N GLN A 404 -9.89 48.33 17.98
CA GLN A 404 -11.21 48.18 18.57
C GLN A 404 -11.76 46.80 18.19
N PRO A 405 -12.12 45.93 19.15
CA PRO A 405 -12.58 44.58 18.86
C PRO A 405 -13.71 44.50 17.82
N ALA A 406 -14.73 45.35 17.92
CA ALA A 406 -15.83 45.38 16.95
C ALA A 406 -15.36 45.74 15.53
N ALA A 407 -14.47 46.73 15.39
CA ALA A 407 -13.93 47.14 14.10
C ALA A 407 -13.07 46.04 13.44
N VAL A 408 -12.44 45.20 14.25
CA VAL A 408 -11.70 44.02 13.77
C VAL A 408 -12.69 42.99 13.20
N LEU A 409 -13.79 42.71 13.90
CA LEU A 409 -14.82 41.80 13.42
C LEU A 409 -15.46 42.32 12.12
N GLU A 410 -15.75 43.62 12.01
CA GLU A 410 -16.24 44.24 10.78
C GLU A 410 -15.30 44.01 9.59
N GLN A 411 -13.98 44.16 9.80
CA GLN A 411 -12.99 43.95 8.74
C GLN A 411 -12.88 42.48 8.34
N MET A 412 -12.95 41.56 9.31
CA MET A 412 -12.91 40.12 9.04
C MET A 412 -14.19 39.63 8.37
N ASP A 413 -15.35 40.20 8.69
CA ASP A 413 -16.60 39.93 7.99
C ASP A 413 -16.53 40.29 6.51
N VAL A 414 -16.00 41.48 6.19
CA VAL A 414 -15.77 41.88 4.80
C VAL A 414 -14.81 40.92 4.10
N ALA A 415 -13.70 40.56 4.75
CA ALA A 415 -12.72 39.64 4.18
C ALA A 415 -13.31 38.24 3.89
N LEU A 416 -14.19 37.74 4.76
CA LEU A 416 -14.89 36.47 4.56
C LEU A 416 -15.94 36.55 3.46
N ARG A 417 -16.72 37.64 3.39
CA ARG A 417 -17.73 37.82 2.34
C ARG A 417 -17.13 38.01 0.94
N ASP A 418 -15.94 38.59 0.85
CA ASP A 418 -15.20 38.74 -0.40
C ASP A 418 -14.49 37.44 -0.83
N TYR A 419 -14.49 36.41 0.03
CA TYR A 419 -13.90 35.13 -0.30
C TYR A 419 -14.78 34.36 -1.33
N PRO A 420 -14.20 33.66 -2.32
CA PRO A 420 -14.97 33.04 -3.40
C PRO A 420 -15.99 31.96 -3.00
N SER A 421 -15.94 31.47 -1.77
CA SER A 421 -16.80 30.41 -1.24
C SER A 421 -17.62 30.94 -0.08
N VAL A 422 -18.91 30.54 0.00
CA VAL A 422 -19.79 30.90 1.10
C VAL A 422 -19.33 30.14 2.35
N ILE A 423 -18.69 30.84 3.27
CA ILE A 423 -18.12 30.30 4.51
C ILE A 423 -18.50 31.24 5.64
N THR A 424 -18.90 30.67 6.79
CA THR A 424 -19.14 31.45 8.00
C THR A 424 -18.09 31.13 9.06
N SER A 425 -17.95 32.05 10.02
CA SER A 425 -17.02 31.87 11.13
C SER A 425 -17.60 32.45 12.41
N THR A 426 -17.35 31.74 13.53
CA THR A 426 -17.47 32.33 14.85
C THR A 426 -16.13 32.94 15.26
N MET A 427 -16.15 34.10 15.92
CA MET A 427 -14.92 34.75 16.37
C MET A 427 -15.19 35.61 17.59
N LEU A 428 -14.27 35.59 18.55
CA LEU A 428 -14.21 36.50 19.68
C LEU A 428 -12.88 37.24 19.66
N CYS A 429 -12.97 38.56 19.74
CA CYS A 429 -11.83 39.46 19.84
C CYS A 429 -11.90 40.20 21.17
N ALA A 430 -10.84 40.12 21.96
CA ALA A 430 -10.76 40.72 23.29
C ALA A 430 -9.51 41.59 23.42
N ARG A 431 -9.69 42.88 23.70
CA ARG A 431 -8.62 43.80 24.05
C ARG A 431 -8.34 43.73 25.55
N LEU A 432 -7.11 43.34 25.88
CA LEU A 432 -6.60 43.25 27.24
C LEU A 432 -6.11 44.63 27.70
N GLY A 433 -6.88 45.27 28.57
CA GLY A 433 -6.51 46.52 29.22
C GLY A 433 -5.70 46.29 30.49
N LYS A 434 -5.29 47.38 31.16
CA LYS A 434 -4.63 47.33 32.47
C LYS A 434 -5.59 46.92 33.59
N VAL A 435 -6.83 47.39 33.49
CA VAL A 435 -7.96 47.09 34.40
C VAL A 435 -9.16 46.47 33.67
N ASP A 436 -9.12 46.65 32.36
CA ASP A 436 -10.03 46.34 31.28
C ASP A 436 -10.11 44.94 30.70
N LEU A 437 -11.29 44.41 30.40
CA LEU A 437 -11.44 43.50 29.26
C LEU A 437 -12.53 44.02 28.32
N THR A 438 -12.16 44.54 27.16
CA THR A 438 -13.12 44.95 26.11
C THR A 438 -13.26 43.82 25.09
N VAL A 439 -14.47 43.32 24.89
CA VAL A 439 -14.75 42.15 24.04
C VAL A 439 -15.79 42.48 22.99
N ALA A 440 -15.58 42.00 21.76
CA ALA A 440 -16.62 41.85 20.75
C ALA A 440 -16.68 40.39 20.30
N SER A 441 -17.89 39.92 19.96
CA SER A 441 -18.15 38.50 19.67
C SER A 441 -19.05 38.38 18.45
N ALA A 442 -18.66 37.54 17.50
CA ALA A 442 -19.41 37.17 16.32
C ALA A 442 -19.80 35.69 16.43
N GLY A 443 -21.01 35.37 16.91
CA GLY A 443 -21.50 34.00 17.08
C GLY A 443 -20.77 33.11 18.11
N HIS A 444 -19.62 33.56 18.63
CA HIS A 444 -18.75 32.77 19.50
C HIS A 444 -19.32 32.60 20.93
N PRO A 445 -19.04 31.46 21.62
CA PRO A 445 -19.39 31.27 23.02
C PRO A 445 -18.92 32.40 23.95
N SER A 446 -19.76 32.77 24.92
CA SER A 446 -19.42 33.80 25.90
C SER A 446 -18.26 33.36 26.83
N PRO A 447 -17.27 34.24 27.09
CA PRO A 447 -16.20 33.96 28.02
C PRO A 447 -16.70 33.64 29.43
N LEU A 448 -15.97 32.78 30.14
CA LEU A 448 -16.20 32.50 31.56
C LEU A 448 -15.17 33.24 32.41
N VAL A 449 -15.61 33.79 33.55
CA VAL A 449 -14.73 34.40 34.55
C VAL A 449 -14.96 33.75 35.90
N ALA A 450 -13.90 33.33 36.58
CA ALA A 450 -13.95 32.86 37.96
C ALA A 450 -13.16 33.80 38.86
N ASN A 451 -13.83 34.27 39.92
CA ASN A 451 -13.19 35.10 40.93
C ASN A 451 -12.43 34.25 41.96
N LEU A 452 -11.61 34.89 42.81
CA LEU A 452 -10.83 34.22 43.86
C LEU A 452 -11.69 33.51 44.93
N LYS A 453 -13.00 33.76 44.99
CA LYS A 453 -13.94 33.06 45.88
C LYS A 453 -14.52 31.79 45.25
N GLY A 454 -14.14 31.47 44.01
CA GLY A 454 -14.69 30.34 43.26
C GLY A 454 -16.03 30.63 42.61
N GLU A 455 -16.51 31.87 42.56
CA GLU A 455 -17.74 32.19 41.83
C GLU A 455 -17.41 32.38 40.35
N ALA A 456 -17.87 31.46 39.51
CA ALA A 456 -17.81 31.59 38.06
C ALA A 456 -19.02 32.37 37.52
N ARG A 457 -18.84 33.16 36.46
CA ARG A 457 -19.90 33.89 35.72
C ARG A 457 -19.56 34.00 34.24
N GLU A 458 -20.57 34.18 33.40
CA GLU A 458 -20.38 34.45 31.96
C GLU A 458 -20.23 35.95 31.72
N LEU A 459 -19.27 36.34 30.88
CA LEU A 459 -19.22 37.66 30.28
C LEU A 459 -20.13 37.63 29.05
N ARG A 460 -21.41 37.94 29.24
CA ARG A 460 -22.40 37.83 28.17
C ARG A 460 -22.01 38.69 26.97
N THR A 461 -21.70 38.03 25.87
CA THR A 461 -21.39 38.62 24.57
C THR A 461 -22.39 38.13 23.53
N GLU A 462 -22.69 38.97 22.56
CA GLU A 462 -23.66 38.68 21.49
C GLU A 462 -23.18 39.36 20.21
N GLY A 463 -23.51 38.76 19.08
CA GLY A 463 -23.29 39.32 17.76
C GLY A 463 -23.49 38.25 16.69
N PRO A 464 -23.88 38.63 15.46
CA PRO A 464 -24.06 37.70 14.35
C PRO A 464 -22.74 37.01 13.95
N MET A 465 -22.81 35.82 13.37
CA MET A 465 -21.64 35.14 12.79
C MET A 465 -21.07 35.95 11.62
N LEU A 466 -19.74 35.87 11.45
CA LEU A 466 -19.08 36.51 10.32
C LEU A 466 -19.45 35.79 9.02
N GLY A 467 -19.58 36.53 7.93
CA GLY A 467 -19.91 35.99 6.60
C GLY A 467 -21.39 35.63 6.40
N ALA A 468 -22.19 35.62 7.47
CA ALA A 468 -23.57 35.16 7.41
C ALA A 468 -24.59 36.23 6.97
N PHE A 469 -24.35 37.51 7.31
CA PHE A 469 -25.31 38.60 7.08
C PHE A 469 -24.62 39.84 6.52
N SER A 470 -25.24 40.48 5.52
CA SER A 470 -24.68 41.67 4.85
C SER A 470 -24.77 42.97 5.65
N ASP A 471 -25.68 43.01 6.63
CA ASP A 471 -25.99 44.16 7.49
C ASP A 471 -25.63 43.89 8.97
N ALA A 472 -24.72 42.94 9.21
CA ALA A 472 -24.24 42.60 10.53
C ALA A 472 -23.51 43.77 11.21
N GLU A 473 -23.78 43.95 12.52
CA GLU A 473 -23.10 44.92 13.38
C GLU A 473 -22.58 44.23 14.65
N TRP A 474 -21.38 44.59 15.07
CA TRP A 474 -20.77 44.13 16.32
C TRP A 474 -20.53 45.28 17.28
N ARG A 475 -20.55 45.01 18.58
CA ARG A 475 -20.40 46.03 19.62
C ARG A 475 -19.36 45.64 20.65
N ASP A 476 -18.52 46.60 21.02
CA ASP A 476 -17.59 46.47 22.12
C ASP A 476 -18.35 46.44 23.46
N ARG A 477 -18.08 45.44 24.29
CA ARG A 477 -18.54 45.36 25.67
C ARG A 477 -17.35 45.31 26.60
N THR A 478 -17.28 46.24 27.56
CA THR A 478 -16.18 46.32 28.51
C THR A 478 -16.59 45.72 29.85
N PHE A 479 -15.77 44.81 30.36
CA PHE A 479 -15.93 44.15 31.65
C PHE A 479 -14.75 44.49 32.55
N GLN A 480 -15.02 44.67 33.84
CA GLN A 480 -13.96 44.72 34.86
C GLN A 480 -13.54 43.28 35.18
N VAL A 481 -12.23 43.06 35.23
CA VAL A 481 -11.61 41.80 35.63
C VAL A 481 -10.63 42.13 36.75
N GLU A 482 -10.86 41.64 37.97
CA GLU A 482 -10.03 41.98 39.12
C GLU A 482 -8.70 41.18 39.12
N THR A 483 -7.70 41.66 39.85
CA THR A 483 -6.43 40.94 40.02
C THR A 483 -6.68 39.56 40.63
N GLY A 484 -6.08 38.53 40.02
CA GLY A 484 -6.23 37.13 40.39
C GLY A 484 -7.44 36.41 39.78
N GLU A 485 -8.36 37.12 39.12
CA GLU A 485 -9.46 36.47 38.41
C GLU A 485 -8.98 35.71 37.17
N LEU A 486 -9.59 34.55 36.92
CA LEU A 486 -9.37 33.73 35.73
C LEU A 486 -10.41 34.08 34.67
N VAL A 487 -9.98 34.25 33.43
CA VAL A 487 -10.84 34.39 32.24
C VAL A 487 -10.57 33.22 31.31
N LEU A 488 -11.60 32.52 30.87
CA LEU A 488 -11.53 31.41 29.92
C LEU A 488 -12.26 31.79 28.63
N LEU A 489 -11.53 31.82 27.53
CA LEU A 489 -12.04 31.85 26.16
C LEU A 489 -11.96 30.42 25.60
N TYR A 490 -12.99 29.95 24.90
CA TYR A 490 -13.05 28.57 24.43
C TYR A 490 -13.95 28.44 23.19
N THR A 491 -13.59 27.54 22.28
CA THR A 491 -14.46 27.12 21.17
C THR A 491 -15.50 26.12 21.63
N ASP A 492 -16.60 25.99 20.87
CA ASP A 492 -17.71 25.10 21.23
C ASP A 492 -17.31 23.62 21.24
N GLY A 493 -16.28 23.21 20.49
CA GLY A 493 -15.68 21.87 20.56
C GLY A 493 -15.39 21.39 21.98
N ILE A 494 -15.00 22.29 22.90
CA ILE A 494 -14.79 21.96 24.33
C ILE A 494 -16.11 21.61 25.03
N THR A 495 -17.18 22.34 24.71
CA THR A 495 -18.51 22.08 25.28
C THR A 495 -19.27 20.95 24.59
N GLU A 496 -18.96 20.66 23.32
CA GLU A 496 -19.60 19.64 22.50
C GLU A 496 -18.95 18.26 22.60
N ALA A 497 -17.73 18.13 23.13
CA ALA A 497 -17.06 16.85 23.32
C ALA A 497 -17.95 15.80 24.05
N LEU A 498 -18.09 14.58 23.48
CA LEU A 498 -19.06 13.56 23.91
C LEU A 498 -18.36 12.31 24.50
N GLY A 499 -18.68 11.84 25.70
CA GLY A 499 -18.12 10.56 26.20
C GLY A 499 -18.26 10.33 27.70
N GLY A 500 -18.41 9.06 28.13
CA GLY A 500 -18.65 8.69 29.53
C GLY A 500 -19.97 9.23 30.09
N ARG A 501 -20.14 9.32 31.43
CA ARG A 501 -21.31 9.99 32.05
C ARG A 501 -21.25 11.52 31.81
N ASN A 502 -21.57 11.87 30.56
CA ASN A 502 -21.75 13.17 29.90
C ASN A 502 -20.42 13.89 29.60
N GLY A 503 -20.34 14.60 28.47
CA GLY A 503 -19.23 15.51 28.15
C GLY A 503 -19.02 16.63 29.18
N LEU A 504 -18.15 17.59 28.87
CA LEU A 504 -18.02 18.79 29.70
C LEU A 504 -19.33 19.58 29.68
N GLY A 505 -19.77 20.01 28.49
CA GLY A 505 -20.88 20.95 28.41
C GLY A 505 -20.60 22.26 29.15
N ARG A 506 -21.49 23.24 28.98
CA ARG A 506 -21.24 24.59 29.52
C ARG A 506 -21.24 24.64 31.06
N ASP A 507 -22.16 23.92 31.71
CA ASP A 507 -22.30 23.94 33.17
C ASP A 507 -21.14 23.29 33.91
N ARG A 508 -20.58 22.19 33.40
CA ARG A 508 -19.43 21.55 34.05
C ARG A 508 -18.14 22.30 33.76
N LEU A 509 -17.98 22.87 32.56
CA LEU A 509 -16.84 23.75 32.28
C LEU A 509 -16.81 24.93 33.26
N ARG A 510 -17.98 25.53 33.53
CA ARG A 510 -18.15 26.58 34.54
C ARG A 510 -17.82 26.08 35.96
N MET A 511 -18.26 24.88 36.34
CA MET A 511 -17.95 24.27 37.65
C MET A 511 -16.47 23.92 37.81
N MET A 512 -15.83 23.45 36.74
CA MET A 512 -14.39 23.19 36.69
C MET A 512 -13.61 24.49 36.90
N LEU A 513 -13.92 25.55 36.14
CA LEU A 513 -13.26 26.84 36.29
C LEU A 513 -13.44 27.44 37.70
N SER A 514 -14.62 27.24 38.31
CA SER A 514 -14.91 27.60 39.70
C SER A 514 -14.01 26.86 40.71
N THR A 515 -13.75 25.57 40.50
CA THR A 515 -12.89 24.74 41.35
C THR A 515 -11.41 25.12 41.22
N GLU A 516 -11.02 25.52 40.01
CA GLU A 516 -9.65 25.93 39.66
C GLU A 516 -9.38 27.42 39.95
N ALA A 517 -10.29 28.12 40.62
CA ALA A 517 -10.14 29.53 40.94
C ALA A 517 -8.82 29.86 41.67
N GLY A 518 -8.15 30.93 41.23
CA GLY A 518 -6.88 31.39 41.79
C GLY A 518 -5.64 30.58 41.38
N ARG A 519 -5.80 29.43 40.70
CA ARG A 519 -4.69 28.66 40.15
C ARG A 519 -3.97 29.38 39.01
N ARG A 520 -2.81 28.89 38.62
CA ARG A 520 -2.08 29.43 37.46
C ARG A 520 -2.75 28.97 36.16
N PRO A 521 -2.80 29.79 35.10
CA PRO A 521 -3.41 29.40 33.82
C PRO A 521 -2.94 28.04 33.27
N ALA A 522 -1.65 27.71 33.42
CA ALA A 522 -1.10 26.43 32.98
C ALA A 522 -1.70 25.23 33.73
N GLU A 523 -2.00 25.37 35.04
CA GLU A 523 -2.62 24.33 35.85
C GLU A 523 -4.09 24.13 35.43
N VAL A 524 -4.79 25.22 35.10
CA VAL A 524 -6.17 25.19 34.60
C VAL A 524 -6.24 24.51 33.22
N VAL A 525 -5.30 24.82 32.33
CA VAL A 525 -5.18 24.18 31.01
C VAL A 525 -4.91 22.68 31.15
N GLN A 526 -4.02 22.29 32.07
CA GLN A 526 -3.76 20.87 32.34
C GLN A 526 -5.02 20.16 32.82
N ALA A 527 -5.73 20.74 33.80
CA ALA A 527 -6.98 20.18 34.31
C ALA A 527 -8.06 20.06 33.22
N LEU A 528 -8.13 21.04 32.31
CA LEU A 528 -9.02 20.99 31.15
C LEU A 528 -8.65 19.85 30.19
N GLY A 529 -7.35 19.68 29.90
CA GLY A 529 -6.84 18.58 29.06
C GLY A 529 -7.16 17.21 29.66
N ASP A 530 -6.90 17.02 30.95
CA ASP A 530 -7.17 15.78 31.66
C ASP A 530 -8.68 15.44 31.67
N ALA A 531 -9.54 16.47 31.75
CA ALA A 531 -10.99 16.29 31.68
C ALA A 531 -11.50 15.92 30.27
N LEU A 532 -10.75 16.24 29.23
CA LEU A 532 -11.06 15.95 27.83
C LEU A 532 -10.46 14.61 27.35
N ASP A 533 -9.55 14.01 28.13
CA ASP A 533 -8.95 12.72 27.80
C ASP A 533 -9.96 11.57 27.93
N GLY A 534 -10.04 10.72 26.91
CA GLY A 534 -10.99 9.60 26.83
C GLY A 534 -12.41 9.99 26.42
N VAL A 535 -12.64 11.24 26.03
CA VAL A 535 -13.90 11.75 25.46
C VAL A 535 -13.83 11.68 23.92
N LEU A 536 -14.93 11.33 23.26
CA LEU A 536 -15.03 11.42 21.80
C LEU A 536 -15.14 12.89 21.39
N VAL A 537 -14.06 13.40 20.84
CA VAL A 537 -13.94 14.75 20.31
C VAL A 537 -14.38 14.73 18.84
N ARG A 538 -15.37 15.55 18.51
CA ARG A 538 -15.93 15.67 17.15
C ARG A 538 -15.55 16.97 16.45
N ASP A 539 -14.94 17.91 17.16
CA ASP A 539 -14.39 19.13 16.60
C ASP A 539 -13.02 19.46 17.16
N ASP A 540 -12.32 20.44 16.61
CA ASP A 540 -11.09 20.94 17.22
C ASP A 540 -11.36 21.52 18.62
N LEU A 541 -10.32 21.52 19.45
CA LEU A 541 -10.41 22.05 20.81
C LEU A 541 -9.45 23.22 20.96
N ALA A 542 -9.98 24.43 21.12
CA ALA A 542 -9.20 25.60 21.43
C ALA A 542 -9.69 26.28 22.71
N ALA A 543 -8.77 26.56 23.64
CA ALA A 543 -9.02 27.41 24.80
C ALA A 543 -7.84 28.32 25.13
N LEU A 544 -8.16 29.50 25.65
CA LEU A 544 -7.22 30.46 26.22
C LEU A 544 -7.61 30.77 27.65
N VAL A 545 -6.71 30.52 28.59
CA VAL A 545 -6.86 30.88 30.00
C VAL A 545 -5.99 32.10 30.29
N LEU A 546 -6.60 33.16 30.76
CA LEU A 546 -5.97 34.41 31.18
C LEU A 546 -6.13 34.58 32.69
N ARG A 547 -5.09 35.06 33.38
CA ARG A 547 -5.19 35.50 34.77
C ARG A 547 -4.61 36.89 34.92
N ARG A 548 -5.35 37.81 35.51
CA ARG A 548 -4.82 39.16 35.80
C ARG A 548 -3.85 39.11 36.98
N ARG A 549 -2.68 39.77 36.86
CA ARG A 549 -1.67 39.86 37.92
C ARG A 549 -1.90 41.00 38.92
#